data_AF-A0A8H3LKA9-F1
#
_entry.id   AF-A0A8H3LKA9-F1
#
_cell.length_a   1.000
_cell.length_b   1.000
_cell.length_c   1.000
_cell.angle_alpha   90.00
_cell.angle_beta   90.00
_cell.angle_gamma   90.00
#
_symmetry.space_group_name_H-M   'P 1'
#
loop_
_entity.id
_entity.type
_entity.pdbx_description
1 polymer ?
#
loop_
_entity_poly.entity_id
_entity_poly.type
_entity_poly.pdbx_seq_one_letter_code
_entity_poly.pdbx_strand_id
1 'polypeptide(L)'
;MSFKCPLCMRIFSQRFAYTQHAQKYLKNVEVEVEEDDDNNDSEKYSSEMDTRSNLSSEYENDKVEVDDDNDVQNMSFDSIGSAISEMSLEDKFPNDAYKDLMLLVTKYKINNKGGNEIIRFFNKYSNLTESPLPKNIEQGRAFMNNMKFSNLEFSKVLITKHEDKDYFLYYQNLIQCIKNILTVPDITQNFALSYENYEYNRESIYSEQNTGKWWKTTQESLPTGSKLLSIILYSDATTTDTLGKSQLHPIYITLGNIPIWRRNKQDAKQLLGYLPILEAANKDLVRDTFHKSLRHLLEPIILLKDGIDLFINNENTWFYPRISTIIADWPEAASFCLVYKSSNSNFPCHSCLVKKEILQI
;
A
#
# COMPACT_ATOMS: atom_id res chain seq x y z
N MET A 1 -22.07 36.49 5.74
CA MET A 1 -23.41 35.94 5.40
C MET A 1 -23.38 34.46 5.71
N SER A 2 -24.36 33.96 6.45
CA SER A 2 -24.54 32.52 6.67
C SER A 2 -25.54 31.97 5.65
N PHE A 3 -25.30 30.77 5.15
CA PHE A 3 -26.16 30.11 4.17
C PHE A 3 -26.91 28.98 4.86
N LYS A 4 -28.24 29.05 4.90
CA LYS A 4 -29.07 28.04 5.57
C LYS A 4 -29.75 27.17 4.52
N CYS A 5 -29.61 25.85 4.66
CA CYS A 5 -30.36 24.91 3.84
C CYS A 5 -31.83 24.89 4.29
N PRO A 6 -32.80 25.17 3.40
CA PRO A 6 -34.22 25.16 3.75
C PRO A 6 -34.76 23.74 3.99
N LEU A 7 -34.08 22.71 3.49
CA LEU A 7 -34.54 21.32 3.53
C LEU A 7 -34.05 20.55 4.78
N CYS A 8 -32.80 20.76 5.21
CA CYS A 8 -32.24 20.06 6.39
C CYS A 8 -31.87 21.01 7.55
N MET A 9 -32.18 22.30 7.42
CA MET A 9 -31.96 23.35 8.43
C MET A 9 -30.50 23.57 8.88
N ARG A 10 -29.51 22.95 8.22
CA ARG A 10 -28.06 23.18 8.48
C ARG A 10 -27.62 24.57 8.03
N ILE A 11 -26.69 25.15 8.79
CA ILE A 11 -26.13 26.48 8.54
C ILE A 11 -24.66 26.34 8.14
N PHE A 12 -24.28 27.02 7.06
CA PHE A 12 -22.94 27.00 6.50
C PHE A 12 -22.31 28.40 6.55
N SER A 13 -21.05 28.47 6.95
CA SER A 13 -20.26 29.70 6.99
C SER A 13 -19.70 30.10 5.63
N GLN A 14 -19.65 29.17 4.67
CA GLN A 14 -19.10 29.38 3.32
C GLN A 14 -20.08 28.92 2.23
N ARG A 15 -20.20 29.71 1.15
CA ARG A 15 -21.11 29.44 0.03
C ARG A 15 -20.78 28.11 -0.68
N PHE A 16 -19.50 27.79 -0.81
CA PHE A 16 -19.04 26.57 -1.47
C PHE A 16 -19.51 25.30 -0.74
N ALA A 17 -19.37 25.25 0.59
CA ALA A 17 -19.85 24.15 1.42
C ALA A 17 -21.38 24.00 1.33
N TYR A 18 -22.10 25.13 1.28
CA TYR A 18 -23.54 25.13 1.02
C TYR A 18 -23.89 24.53 -0.35
N THR A 19 -23.19 24.92 -1.42
CA THR A 19 -23.44 24.41 -2.77
C THR A 19 -23.19 22.91 -2.89
N GLN A 20 -22.08 22.40 -2.35
CA GLN A 20 -21.81 20.94 -2.34
C GLN A 20 -22.87 20.17 -1.55
N HIS A 21 -23.28 20.73 -0.40
CA HIS A 21 -24.33 20.14 0.40
C HIS A 21 -25.67 20.11 -0.35
N ALA A 22 -26.06 21.21 -0.98
CA ALA A 22 -27.29 21.31 -1.76
C ALA A 22 -27.30 20.31 -2.94
N GLN A 23 -26.19 20.20 -3.68
CA GLN A 23 -26.08 19.25 -4.79
C GLN A 23 -26.20 17.79 -4.35
N LYS A 24 -25.59 17.44 -3.21
CA LYS A 24 -25.67 16.07 -2.66
C LYS A 24 -27.07 15.77 -2.12
N TYR A 25 -27.74 16.74 -1.50
CA TYR A 25 -29.07 16.56 -0.96
C TYR A 25 -30.14 16.52 -2.07
N LEU A 26 -30.04 17.38 -3.08
CA LEU A 26 -30.97 17.38 -4.23
C LEU A 26 -30.90 16.07 -5.03
N LYS A 27 -29.69 15.54 -5.26
CA LYS A 27 -29.50 14.21 -5.88
C LYS A 27 -30.14 13.05 -5.11
N ASN A 28 -30.27 13.17 -3.79
CA ASN A 28 -30.89 12.14 -2.97
C ASN A 28 -32.42 12.26 -2.93
N VAL A 29 -32.97 13.46 -3.20
CA VAL A 29 -34.42 13.69 -3.26
C VAL A 29 -34.97 13.30 -4.63
N GLU A 30 -34.21 13.47 -5.71
CA GLU A 30 -34.60 13.02 -7.06
C GLU A 30 -34.69 11.48 -7.19
N VAL A 31 -34.06 10.71 -6.30
CA VAL A 31 -34.18 9.23 -6.28
C VAL A 31 -35.41 8.75 -5.49
N GLU A 32 -36.09 9.64 -4.75
CA GLU A 32 -37.26 9.29 -3.93
C GLU A 32 -38.60 9.76 -4.54
N VAL A 33 -38.61 10.41 -5.71
CA VAL A 33 -39.85 10.87 -6.38
C VAL A 33 -39.80 10.62 -7.89
N GLU A 34 -40.11 9.40 -8.32
CA GLU A 34 -40.63 9.13 -9.68
C GLU A 34 -41.75 8.08 -9.59
N GLU A 35 -42.98 8.55 -9.31
CA GLU A 35 -44.21 8.01 -9.89
C GLU A 35 -45.09 9.21 -10.30
N ASP A 36 -45.60 9.15 -11.54
CA ASP A 36 -46.69 9.89 -12.18
C ASP A 36 -46.47 11.31 -12.80
N ASP A 37 -46.47 11.26 -14.14
CA ASP A 37 -47.15 12.09 -15.16
C ASP A 37 -46.90 13.61 -15.37
N ASP A 38 -46.52 13.85 -16.64
CA ASP A 38 -46.95 14.87 -17.60
C ASP A 38 -46.55 16.36 -17.51
N ASN A 39 -45.87 16.75 -18.61
CA ASN A 39 -46.01 17.98 -19.39
C ASN A 39 -45.41 19.33 -18.92
N ASN A 40 -44.34 19.69 -19.63
CA ASN A 40 -44.19 20.89 -20.49
C ASN A 40 -43.25 22.05 -20.05
N ASP A 41 -42.33 22.33 -20.99
CA ASP A 41 -41.67 23.58 -21.36
C ASP A 41 -40.61 24.30 -20.48
N SER A 42 -39.37 24.27 -21.01
CA SER A 42 -38.43 25.41 -21.20
C SER A 42 -37.69 25.95 -19.95
N GLU A 43 -36.40 26.32 -19.90
CA GLU A 43 -35.34 26.61 -20.87
C GLU A 43 -33.95 26.27 -20.28
N LYS A 44 -33.15 25.55 -21.06
CA LYS A 44 -31.75 25.80 -21.44
C LYS A 44 -30.87 26.68 -20.52
N TYR A 45 -29.87 26.06 -19.86
CA TYR A 45 -28.49 26.56 -19.86
C TYR A 45 -27.50 25.38 -19.80
N SER A 46 -26.77 25.21 -20.90
CA SER A 46 -25.72 24.23 -21.12
C SER A 46 -24.36 24.71 -20.59
N SER A 47 -23.64 23.85 -19.89
CA SER A 47 -22.18 23.74 -20.04
C SER A 47 -21.73 22.34 -19.65
N GLU A 48 -21.18 21.65 -20.65
CA GLU A 48 -20.69 20.28 -20.68
C GLU A 48 -19.53 20.04 -19.70
N MET A 49 -19.50 18.87 -19.05
CA MET A 49 -18.27 18.18 -18.74
C MET A 49 -18.52 16.66 -18.75
N ASP A 50 -17.79 16.00 -19.64
CA ASP A 50 -17.89 14.59 -20.01
C ASP A 50 -17.85 13.64 -18.80
N THR A 51 -18.88 12.82 -18.73
CA THR A 51 -18.93 11.58 -17.96
C THR A 51 -18.52 10.44 -18.87
N ARG A 52 -17.47 9.70 -18.49
CA ARG A 52 -17.32 8.30 -18.91
C ARG A 52 -17.28 7.43 -17.66
N SER A 53 -18.49 7.14 -17.20
CA SER A 53 -18.85 5.99 -16.39
C SER A 53 -18.57 4.70 -17.19
N ASN A 54 -17.76 3.79 -16.64
CA ASN A 54 -17.73 2.41 -17.11
C ASN A 54 -18.85 1.65 -16.41
N LEU A 55 -19.96 1.50 -17.12
CA LEU A 55 -21.02 0.54 -16.83
C LEU A 55 -20.58 -0.81 -17.41
N SER A 56 -20.54 -1.84 -16.57
CA SER A 56 -20.30 -3.22 -16.96
C SER A 56 -21.47 -3.74 -17.78
N SER A 57 -21.21 -4.22 -19.00
CA SER A 57 -22.14 -5.08 -19.74
C SER A 57 -21.47 -6.41 -20.02
N GLU A 58 -22.12 -7.47 -19.55
CA GLU A 58 -21.86 -8.88 -19.83
C GLU A 58 -21.86 -9.14 -21.34
N TYR A 59 -20.84 -9.81 -21.88
CA TYR A 59 -20.96 -10.60 -23.11
C TYR A 59 -19.98 -11.79 -23.08
N GLU A 60 -20.45 -12.85 -23.73
CA GLU A 60 -20.06 -14.25 -23.66
C GLU A 60 -18.66 -14.58 -24.24
N ASN A 61 -18.22 -15.78 -23.88
CA ASN A 61 -17.01 -16.50 -24.31
C ASN A 61 -16.66 -16.35 -25.79
N ASP A 62 -15.38 -16.06 -26.05
CA ASP A 62 -14.65 -16.72 -27.13
C ASP A 62 -13.22 -17.03 -26.69
N LYS A 63 -12.82 -18.30 -26.92
CA LYS A 63 -11.49 -18.83 -26.61
C LYS A 63 -10.46 -18.17 -27.52
N VAL A 64 -9.47 -17.51 -26.92
CA VAL A 64 -8.21 -17.18 -27.60
C VAL A 64 -7.08 -17.57 -26.65
N GLU A 65 -6.33 -18.60 -27.05
CA GLU A 65 -5.03 -18.96 -26.45
C GLU A 65 -4.06 -17.80 -26.72
N VAL A 66 -3.50 -17.20 -25.66
CA VAL A 66 -2.43 -16.21 -25.77
C VAL A 66 -1.38 -16.49 -24.70
N ASP A 67 -0.14 -16.55 -25.15
CA ASP A 67 1.08 -17.04 -24.50
C ASP A 67 1.39 -16.43 -23.12
N ASP A 68 1.85 -17.31 -22.21
CA ASP A 68 1.87 -17.20 -20.75
C ASP A 68 3.18 -16.65 -20.12
N ASP A 69 4.10 -16.03 -20.88
CA ASP A 69 5.48 -15.84 -20.34
C ASP A 69 6.04 -14.41 -20.25
N ASN A 70 5.32 -13.36 -20.64
CA ASN A 70 5.91 -12.01 -20.73
C ASN A 70 5.55 -11.01 -19.60
N ASP A 71 4.46 -11.23 -18.85
CA ASP A 71 3.99 -10.20 -17.91
C ASP A 71 4.55 -10.35 -16.49
N VAL A 72 5.01 -11.54 -16.10
CA VAL A 72 5.60 -11.80 -14.77
C VAL A 72 6.94 -11.06 -14.59
N GLN A 73 7.69 -10.82 -15.68
CA GLN A 73 9.03 -10.22 -15.62
C GLN A 73 9.04 -8.70 -15.36
N ASN A 74 7.94 -7.99 -15.67
CA ASN A 74 7.84 -6.55 -15.42
C ASN A 74 7.47 -6.20 -13.97
N MET A 75 6.86 -7.12 -13.23
CA MET A 75 6.33 -6.88 -11.88
C MET A 75 7.39 -6.93 -10.78
N SER A 76 8.54 -7.55 -11.07
CA SER A 76 9.69 -7.58 -10.17
C SER A 76 10.34 -6.19 -10.00
N PHE A 77 10.11 -5.26 -10.94
CA PHE A 77 10.91 -4.04 -11.08
C PHE A 77 10.54 -2.88 -10.13
N ASP A 78 9.30 -2.77 -9.65
CA ASP A 78 8.91 -1.70 -8.72
C ASP A 78 9.40 -2.01 -7.28
N SER A 79 9.41 -3.29 -6.88
CA SER A 79 10.00 -3.75 -5.60
C SER A 79 11.54 -3.77 -5.65
N ILE A 80 12.12 -4.14 -6.80
CA ILE A 80 13.57 -4.11 -7.01
C ILE A 80 14.06 -2.67 -7.16
N GLY A 81 13.33 -1.77 -7.81
CA GLY A 81 13.77 -0.40 -8.05
C GLY A 81 14.00 0.42 -6.78
N SER A 82 13.12 0.25 -5.78
CA SER A 82 13.30 0.86 -4.46
C SER A 82 14.40 0.18 -3.63
N ALA A 83 14.72 -1.09 -3.90
CA ALA A 83 15.79 -1.80 -3.20
C ALA A 83 17.17 -1.57 -3.86
N ILE A 84 17.22 -1.42 -5.19
CA ILE A 84 18.47 -1.21 -5.95
C ILE A 84 18.96 0.23 -5.80
N SER A 85 18.08 1.23 -5.66
CA SER A 85 18.49 2.64 -5.50
C SER A 85 19.40 2.88 -4.30
N GLU A 86 19.29 2.06 -3.25
CA GLU A 86 19.81 2.41 -1.92
C GLU A 86 20.54 1.29 -1.19
N MET A 87 20.51 0.05 -1.69
CA MET A 87 21.45 -0.97 -1.22
C MET A 87 22.85 -0.63 -1.74
N SER A 88 23.87 -0.81 -0.90
CA SER A 88 25.29 -0.73 -1.28
C SER A 88 25.64 -1.88 -2.26
N LEU A 89 25.16 -1.76 -3.49
CA LEU A 89 25.30 -2.75 -4.57
C LEU A 89 26.60 -2.59 -5.36
N GLU A 90 27.56 -1.86 -4.79
CA GLU A 90 28.87 -1.60 -5.39
C GLU A 90 29.57 -2.91 -5.82
N ASP A 91 29.40 -3.98 -5.06
CA ASP A 91 30.04 -5.28 -5.33
C ASP A 91 29.30 -6.18 -6.34
N LYS A 92 28.12 -5.80 -6.85
CA LYS A 92 27.29 -6.67 -7.72
C LYS A 92 27.17 -6.21 -9.15
N PHE A 93 27.41 -4.93 -9.42
CA PHE A 93 27.38 -4.42 -10.79
C PHE A 93 28.76 -4.52 -11.45
N PRO A 94 28.82 -4.64 -12.80
CA PRO A 94 30.11 -4.70 -13.50
C PRO A 94 30.95 -3.44 -13.30
N ASN A 95 30.32 -2.28 -13.12
CA ASN A 95 30.93 -0.98 -12.81
C ASN A 95 29.85 0.05 -12.40
N ASP A 96 30.28 1.21 -11.91
CA ASP A 96 29.39 2.29 -11.44
C ASP A 96 28.52 2.90 -12.55
N ALA A 97 29.06 3.10 -13.76
CA ALA A 97 28.28 3.67 -14.86
C ALA A 97 27.13 2.73 -15.30
N TYR A 98 27.35 1.42 -15.26
CA TYR A 98 26.31 0.41 -15.48
C TYR A 98 25.23 0.54 -14.42
N LYS A 99 25.61 0.57 -13.13
CA LYS A 99 24.70 0.71 -11.99
C LYS A 99 23.86 1.98 -12.14
N ASP A 100 24.49 3.12 -12.35
CA ASP A 100 23.84 4.42 -12.44
C ASP A 100 22.86 4.50 -13.62
N LEU A 101 23.21 3.94 -14.78
CA LEU A 101 22.27 3.87 -15.90
C LEU A 101 21.06 3.02 -15.56
N MET A 102 21.25 1.82 -14.99
CA MET A 102 20.14 0.94 -14.66
C MET A 102 19.25 1.52 -13.56
N LEU A 103 19.84 2.23 -12.59
CA LEU A 103 19.11 3.01 -11.59
C LEU A 103 18.25 4.09 -12.25
N LEU A 104 18.82 4.85 -13.18
CA LEU A 104 18.12 5.90 -13.89
C LEU A 104 16.97 5.34 -14.74
N VAL A 105 17.22 4.24 -15.47
CA VAL A 105 16.22 3.53 -16.28
C VAL A 105 15.05 3.04 -15.42
N THR A 106 15.35 2.55 -14.22
CA THR A 106 14.35 2.07 -13.27
C THR A 106 13.55 3.23 -12.67
N LYS A 107 14.26 4.21 -12.11
CA LYS A 107 13.69 5.38 -11.42
C LYS A 107 12.74 6.18 -12.30
N TYR A 108 13.08 6.35 -13.58
CA TYR A 108 12.29 7.14 -14.52
C TYR A 108 11.46 6.28 -15.47
N LYS A 109 11.34 4.97 -15.21
CA LYS A 109 10.57 4.01 -16.03
C LYS A 109 10.89 4.15 -17.53
N ILE A 110 12.17 4.30 -17.85
CA ILE A 110 12.62 4.51 -19.23
C ILE A 110 12.38 3.22 -20.03
N ASN A 111 11.59 3.33 -21.09
CA ASN A 111 11.37 2.21 -21.99
C ASN A 111 12.65 1.82 -22.72
N ASN A 112 12.72 0.58 -23.21
CA ASN A 112 13.96 0.06 -23.79
C ASN A 112 14.43 0.88 -25.00
N LYS A 113 13.50 1.36 -25.84
CA LYS A 113 13.83 2.19 -27.00
C LYS A 113 14.55 3.48 -26.57
N GLY A 114 13.99 4.20 -25.60
CA GLY A 114 14.57 5.44 -25.08
C GLY A 114 15.92 5.20 -24.41
N GLY A 115 16.03 4.18 -23.57
CA GLY A 115 17.31 3.88 -22.90
C GLY A 115 18.38 3.37 -23.87
N ASN A 116 18.01 2.65 -24.92
CA ASN A 116 18.93 2.21 -25.98
C ASN A 116 19.48 3.41 -26.79
N GLU A 117 18.68 4.45 -27.01
CA GLU A 117 19.16 5.70 -27.59
C GLU A 117 20.12 6.46 -26.65
N ILE A 118 19.91 6.43 -25.34
CA ILE A 118 20.87 6.97 -24.35
C ILE A 118 22.21 6.23 -24.43
N ILE A 119 22.19 4.89 -24.47
CA ILE A 119 23.41 4.07 -24.61
C ILE A 119 24.14 4.41 -25.92
N ARG A 120 23.40 4.50 -27.03
CA ARG A 120 23.96 4.87 -28.35
C ARG A 120 24.57 6.26 -28.33
N PHE A 121 23.90 7.23 -27.73
CA PHE A 121 24.40 8.59 -27.55
C PHE A 121 25.73 8.58 -26.76
N PHE A 122 25.76 7.92 -25.60
CA PHE A 122 26.98 7.83 -24.79
C PHE A 122 28.13 7.16 -25.54
N ASN A 123 27.87 6.02 -26.20
CA ASN A 123 28.89 5.27 -26.93
C ASN A 123 29.47 6.07 -28.11
N LYS A 124 28.66 6.92 -28.75
CA LYS A 124 29.11 7.76 -29.86
C LYS A 124 30.09 8.85 -29.44
N TYR A 125 29.97 9.36 -28.21
CA TYR A 125 30.69 10.56 -27.76
C TYR A 125 31.66 10.32 -26.59
N SER A 126 31.71 9.13 -26.00
CA SER A 126 32.53 8.84 -24.81
C SER A 126 34.03 8.66 -25.07
N ASN A 127 34.47 8.56 -26.34
CA ASN A 127 35.87 8.28 -26.72
C ASN A 127 36.49 7.02 -26.08
N LEU A 128 35.67 6.13 -25.51
CA LEU A 128 36.11 4.88 -24.89
C LEU A 128 36.20 3.78 -25.95
N THR A 129 37.22 2.93 -25.87
CA THR A 129 37.38 1.75 -26.74
C THR A 129 36.34 0.69 -26.45
N GLU A 130 35.94 0.54 -25.19
CA GLU A 130 34.86 -0.34 -24.75
C GLU A 130 33.85 0.44 -23.94
N SER A 131 32.56 0.15 -24.15
CA SER A 131 31.49 0.80 -23.41
C SER A 131 31.39 0.21 -22.00
N PRO A 132 31.32 1.06 -20.94
CA PRO A 132 31.05 0.61 -19.58
C PRO A 132 29.56 0.27 -19.36
N LEU A 133 28.69 0.61 -20.32
CA LEU A 133 27.24 0.43 -20.23
C LEU A 133 26.82 -0.99 -20.69
N PRO A 134 25.63 -1.48 -20.30
CA PRO A 134 25.05 -2.66 -20.92
C PRO A 134 24.93 -2.50 -22.44
N LYS A 135 24.97 -3.61 -23.19
CA LYS A 135 24.83 -3.55 -24.66
C LYS A 135 23.49 -2.96 -25.09
N ASN A 136 22.44 -3.22 -24.33
CA ASN A 136 21.11 -2.64 -24.44
C ASN A 136 20.36 -2.75 -23.09
N ILE A 137 19.26 -2.03 -22.96
CA ILE A 137 18.43 -2.02 -21.75
C ILE A 137 17.86 -3.39 -21.44
N GLU A 138 17.46 -4.17 -22.45
CA GLU A 138 16.96 -5.53 -22.27
C GLU A 138 17.96 -6.40 -21.51
N GLN A 139 19.23 -6.39 -21.92
CA GLN A 139 20.30 -7.11 -21.23
C GLN A 139 20.60 -6.53 -19.85
N GLY A 140 20.53 -5.20 -19.70
CA GLY A 140 20.58 -4.54 -18.40
C GLY A 140 19.52 -5.05 -17.44
N ARG A 141 18.26 -5.14 -17.90
CA ARG A 141 17.12 -5.65 -17.12
C ARG A 141 17.28 -7.14 -16.81
N ALA A 142 17.66 -7.95 -17.80
CA ALA A 142 17.89 -9.37 -17.61
C ALA A 142 19.01 -9.62 -16.58
N PHE A 143 20.06 -8.80 -16.59
CA PHE A 143 21.11 -8.86 -15.58
C PHE A 143 20.58 -8.55 -14.18
N MET A 144 19.79 -7.47 -14.02
CA MET A 144 19.18 -7.14 -12.73
C MET A 144 18.20 -8.21 -12.25
N ASN A 145 17.41 -8.81 -13.14
CA ASN A 145 16.48 -9.89 -12.80
C ASN A 145 17.20 -11.16 -12.32
N ASN A 146 18.41 -11.41 -12.82
CA ASN A 146 19.23 -12.55 -12.40
C ASN A 146 20.07 -12.26 -11.14
N MET A 147 20.09 -11.02 -10.65
CA MET A 147 20.80 -10.70 -9.41
C MET A 147 20.12 -11.39 -8.23
N LYS A 148 20.88 -12.23 -7.52
CA LYS A 148 20.45 -12.74 -6.22
C LYS A 148 20.74 -11.71 -5.15
N PHE A 149 19.69 -11.17 -4.56
CA PHE A 149 19.77 -10.34 -3.36
C PHE A 149 19.44 -11.21 -2.16
N SER A 150 20.47 -11.66 -1.42
CA SER A 150 20.31 -12.44 -0.18
C SER A 150 19.35 -11.81 0.82
N ASN A 151 19.21 -10.48 0.78
CA ASN A 151 18.37 -9.71 1.71
C ASN A 151 16.94 -9.48 1.19
N LEU A 152 16.58 -10.01 0.01
CA LEU A 152 15.25 -9.89 -0.63
C LEU A 152 14.70 -11.25 -1.07
N GLU A 153 15.24 -12.36 -0.57
CA GLU A 153 14.73 -13.68 -0.91
C GLU A 153 13.33 -13.90 -0.32
N PHE A 154 12.39 -14.27 -1.19
CA PHE A 154 11.05 -14.64 -0.78
C PHE A 154 11.00 -16.13 -0.43
N SER A 155 10.47 -16.40 0.75
CA SER A 155 10.01 -17.72 1.18
C SER A 155 8.57 -17.94 0.74
N LYS A 156 8.18 -19.21 0.57
CA LYS A 156 6.83 -19.63 0.20
C LYS A 156 6.30 -20.60 1.24
N VAL A 157 5.07 -20.38 1.72
CA VAL A 157 4.38 -21.29 2.65
C VAL A 157 2.94 -21.48 2.23
N LEU A 158 2.42 -22.70 2.37
CA LEU A 158 1.01 -23.00 2.14
C LEU A 158 0.18 -22.50 3.33
N ILE A 159 -0.82 -21.67 3.08
CA ILE A 159 -1.68 -21.11 4.14
C ILE A 159 -3.00 -21.88 4.26
N THR A 160 -3.64 -22.19 3.12
CA THR A 160 -4.90 -22.92 3.10
C THR A 160 -5.10 -23.66 1.78
N LYS A 161 -6.05 -24.60 1.79
CA LYS A 161 -6.54 -25.32 0.60
C LYS A 161 -8.05 -25.07 0.48
N HIS A 162 -8.54 -24.79 -0.72
CA HIS A 162 -9.97 -24.63 -0.98
C HIS A 162 -10.28 -25.01 -2.43
N GLU A 163 -11.34 -25.81 -2.64
CA GLU A 163 -11.75 -26.28 -3.98
C GLU A 163 -10.59 -26.83 -4.81
N ASP A 164 -9.77 -27.69 -4.18
CA ASP A 164 -8.56 -28.29 -4.76
C ASP A 164 -7.47 -27.29 -5.24
N LYS A 165 -7.61 -26.00 -4.90
CA LYS A 165 -6.58 -24.97 -5.08
C LYS A 165 -5.79 -24.76 -3.79
N ASP A 166 -4.47 -24.67 -3.96
CA ASP A 166 -3.52 -24.35 -2.88
C ASP A 166 -3.24 -22.85 -2.86
N TYR A 167 -3.43 -22.22 -1.70
CA TYR A 167 -3.23 -20.78 -1.49
C TYR A 167 -1.96 -20.54 -0.68
N PHE A 168 -0.98 -19.90 -1.32
CA PHE A 168 0.36 -19.69 -0.75
C PHE A 168 0.58 -18.23 -0.35
N LEU A 169 1.29 -18.05 0.76
CA LEU A 169 1.90 -16.78 1.15
C LEU A 169 3.35 -16.78 0.63
N TYR A 170 3.70 -15.72 -0.09
CA TYR A 170 5.09 -15.40 -0.44
C TYR A 170 5.56 -14.29 0.48
N TYR A 171 6.69 -14.43 1.17
CA TYR A 171 7.09 -13.47 2.19
C TYR A 171 8.60 -13.35 2.36
N GLN A 172 9.04 -12.20 2.86
CA GLN A 172 10.41 -11.97 3.31
C GLN A 172 10.50 -12.08 4.84
N ASN A 173 11.70 -12.32 5.36
CA ASN A 173 11.92 -12.30 6.79
C ASN A 173 11.66 -10.89 7.35
N LEU A 174 10.66 -10.78 8.24
CA LEU A 174 10.23 -9.50 8.80
C LEU A 174 11.37 -8.72 9.46
N ILE A 175 12.21 -9.39 10.24
CA ILE A 175 13.34 -8.74 10.93
C ILE A 175 14.37 -8.21 9.93
N GLN A 176 14.60 -8.94 8.84
CA GLN A 176 15.45 -8.47 7.77
C GLN A 176 14.84 -7.23 7.07
N CYS A 177 13.53 -7.20 6.85
CA CYS A 177 12.86 -6.01 6.32
C CYS A 177 13.04 -4.78 7.23
N ILE A 178 12.91 -4.96 8.55
CA ILE A 178 13.17 -3.88 9.51
C ILE A 178 14.61 -3.38 9.37
N LYS A 179 15.60 -4.29 9.35
CA LYS A 179 17.02 -3.92 9.22
C LYS A 179 17.30 -3.17 7.92
N ASN A 180 16.75 -3.63 6.80
CA ASN A 180 16.90 -2.98 5.51
C ASN A 180 16.33 -1.54 5.53
N ILE A 181 15.14 -1.31 6.12
CA ILE A 181 14.60 0.05 6.28
C ILE A 181 15.57 0.92 7.07
N LEU A 182 16.15 0.39 8.15
CA LEU A 182 17.10 1.15 8.99
C LEU A 182 18.44 1.44 8.30
N THR A 183 18.79 0.72 7.23
CA THR A 183 20.00 1.00 6.43
C THR A 183 19.82 2.13 5.42
N VAL A 184 18.58 2.54 5.15
CA VAL A 184 18.33 3.66 4.23
C VAL A 184 18.97 4.91 4.84
N PRO A 185 19.86 5.60 4.10
CA PRO A 185 20.51 6.81 4.60
C PRO A 185 19.45 7.81 5.04
N ASP A 186 19.73 8.59 6.09
CA ASP A 186 18.82 9.61 6.64
C ASP A 186 17.58 9.11 7.43
N ILE A 187 17.19 7.82 7.33
CA ILE A 187 15.97 7.32 7.99
C ILE A 187 16.01 7.46 9.51
N THR A 188 17.19 7.32 10.12
CA THR A 188 17.33 7.34 11.58
C THR A 188 17.48 8.74 12.17
N GLN A 189 17.71 9.78 11.36
CA GLN A 189 18.07 11.14 11.84
C GLN A 189 17.02 11.75 12.78
N ASN A 190 15.74 11.47 12.54
CA ASN A 190 14.61 11.97 13.33
C ASN A 190 13.79 10.81 13.92
N PHE A 191 14.44 9.69 14.20
CA PHE A 191 13.77 8.48 14.68
C PHE A 191 13.27 8.68 16.11
N ALA A 192 11.97 8.54 16.31
CA ALA A 192 11.35 8.68 17.63
C ALA A 192 11.77 7.53 18.55
N LEU A 193 12.43 7.85 19.65
CA LEU A 193 12.87 6.88 20.67
C LEU A 193 11.98 6.88 21.92
N SER A 194 11.17 7.91 22.12
CA SER A 194 10.31 8.01 23.31
C SER A 194 9.00 8.72 23.01
N TYR A 195 8.03 8.47 23.88
CA TYR A 195 6.81 9.26 23.97
C TYR A 195 7.13 10.75 24.13
N GLU A 196 6.42 11.59 23.38
CA GLU A 196 6.48 13.04 23.48
C GLU A 196 5.07 13.59 23.75
N ASN A 197 4.93 14.37 24.83
CA ASN A 197 3.67 15.06 25.09
C ASN A 197 3.73 16.44 24.43
N TYR A 198 2.98 16.63 23.35
CA TYR A 198 2.85 17.93 22.71
C TYR A 198 1.49 18.54 23.09
N GLU A 199 1.52 19.68 23.77
CA GLU A 199 0.31 20.39 24.23
C GLU A 199 0.29 21.82 23.68
N TYR A 200 -0.88 22.24 23.21
CA TYR A 200 -1.15 23.61 22.81
C TYR A 200 -2.48 24.05 23.40
N ASN A 201 -2.53 25.21 24.06
CA ASN A 201 -3.73 25.71 24.74
C ASN A 201 -4.37 24.70 25.73
N ARG A 202 -3.55 23.88 26.41
CA ARG A 202 -3.98 22.79 27.33
C ARG A 202 -4.70 21.63 26.64
N GLU A 203 -4.62 21.54 25.32
CA GLU A 203 -5.10 20.40 24.54
C GLU A 203 -3.90 19.61 24.02
N SER A 204 -3.95 18.29 24.15
CA SER A 204 -2.95 17.40 23.56
C SER A 204 -3.07 17.37 22.05
N ILE A 205 -1.96 17.57 21.35
CA ILE A 205 -1.87 17.47 19.90
C ILE A 205 -1.27 16.12 19.54
N TYR A 206 -1.99 15.39 18.68
CA TYR A 206 -1.59 14.09 18.17
C TYR A 206 -1.25 14.22 16.69
N SER A 207 0.03 14.38 16.38
CA SER A 207 0.51 14.53 14.99
C SER A 207 1.38 13.37 14.53
N GLU A 208 2.02 12.65 15.45
CA GLU A 208 2.94 11.55 15.17
C GLU A 208 2.63 10.33 16.05
N GLN A 209 3.13 9.16 15.70
CA GLN A 209 2.90 7.92 16.47
C GLN A 209 3.36 8.06 17.92
N ASN A 210 4.51 8.70 18.16
CA ASN A 210 5.09 8.88 19.50
C ASN A 210 4.40 9.96 20.34
N THR A 211 3.47 10.74 19.77
CA THR A 211 2.59 11.64 20.53
C THR A 211 1.29 10.96 20.96
N GLY A 212 1.00 9.78 20.40
CA GLY A 212 -0.21 9.00 20.69
C GLY A 212 -0.23 8.42 22.10
N LYS A 213 -1.43 8.41 22.71
CA LYS A 213 -1.66 7.75 24.01
C LYS A 213 -1.33 6.26 24.00
N TRP A 214 -1.46 5.61 22.84
CA TRP A 214 -1.03 4.23 22.61
C TRP A 214 0.47 4.06 22.88
N TRP A 215 1.31 4.96 22.36
CA TRP A 215 2.76 4.89 22.56
C TRP A 215 3.11 5.06 24.03
N LYS A 216 2.50 6.05 24.69
CA LYS A 216 2.68 6.29 26.14
C LYS A 216 2.41 5.02 26.95
N THR A 217 1.21 4.46 26.80
CA THR A 217 0.76 3.28 27.55
C THR A 217 1.64 2.07 27.24
N THR A 218 2.02 1.89 25.98
CA THR A 218 2.87 0.78 25.56
C THR A 218 4.27 0.92 26.15
N GLN A 219 4.88 2.11 26.07
CA GLN A 219 6.21 2.36 26.61
C GLN A 219 6.27 2.20 28.13
N GLU A 220 5.23 2.62 28.86
CA GLU A 220 5.11 2.42 30.31
C GLU A 220 5.03 0.93 30.71
N SER A 221 4.58 0.07 29.80
CA SER A 221 4.51 -1.39 30.03
C SER A 221 5.83 -2.12 29.76
N LEU A 222 6.82 -1.46 29.16
CA LEU A 222 8.10 -2.08 28.80
C LEU A 222 9.13 -1.99 29.96
N PRO A 223 10.10 -2.91 30.02
CA PRO A 223 11.19 -2.84 30.99
C PRO A 223 11.98 -1.53 30.92
N THR A 224 12.50 -1.08 32.06
CA THR A 224 13.32 0.12 32.15
C THR A 224 14.54 0.06 31.22
N GLY A 225 14.83 1.16 30.54
CA GLY A 225 15.95 1.26 29.59
C GLY A 225 15.64 0.75 28.18
N SER A 226 14.49 0.10 27.97
CA SER A 226 14.08 -0.36 26.64
C SER A 226 13.30 0.69 25.84
N LYS A 227 13.25 0.50 24.52
CA LYS A 227 12.58 1.39 23.57
C LYS A 227 11.46 0.67 22.83
N LEU A 228 10.42 1.39 22.45
CA LEU A 228 9.34 0.84 21.62
C LEU A 228 9.72 0.91 20.14
N LEU A 229 9.62 -0.21 19.43
CA LEU A 229 9.68 -0.25 17.97
C LEU A 229 8.25 -0.42 17.43
N SER A 230 7.67 0.67 16.96
CA SER A 230 6.33 0.71 16.38
C SER A 230 6.39 0.21 14.95
N ILE A 231 5.63 -0.85 14.65
CA ILE A 231 5.56 -1.46 13.32
C ILE A 231 4.19 -1.19 12.72
N ILE A 232 4.19 -0.66 11.50
CA ILE A 232 2.98 -0.39 10.73
C ILE A 232 2.99 -1.30 9.50
N LEU A 233 1.85 -1.94 9.23
CA LEU A 233 1.64 -2.74 8.03
C LEU A 233 0.68 -2.01 7.09
N TYR A 234 0.94 -2.08 5.79
CA TYR A 234 0.03 -1.63 4.75
C TYR A 234 -0.35 -2.81 3.89
N SER A 235 -1.63 -2.99 3.62
CA SER A 235 -2.14 -3.99 2.70
C SER A 235 -3.07 -3.27 1.73
N ASP A 236 -2.88 -3.52 0.45
CA ASP A 236 -3.76 -3.03 -0.62
C ASP A 236 -3.69 -3.98 -1.81
N ALA A 237 -4.82 -4.46 -2.27
CA ALA A 237 -4.88 -5.32 -3.45
C ALA A 237 -4.70 -4.48 -4.73
N THR A 238 -3.75 -4.88 -5.56
CA THR A 238 -3.36 -4.14 -6.76
C THR A 238 -3.54 -4.98 -8.01
N THR A 239 -4.14 -4.39 -9.04
CA THR A 239 -4.24 -4.99 -10.37
C THR A 239 -2.86 -5.01 -11.04
N THR A 240 -2.48 -6.14 -11.62
CA THR A 240 -1.14 -6.34 -12.20
C THR A 240 -1.08 -6.38 -13.71
N ASP A 241 -2.22 -6.47 -14.39
CA ASP A 241 -2.27 -6.35 -15.85
C ASP A 241 -3.02 -5.09 -16.29
N THR A 242 -2.82 -4.70 -17.54
CA THR A 242 -3.49 -3.53 -18.15
C THR A 242 -4.99 -3.75 -18.36
N LEU A 243 -5.47 -4.99 -18.21
CA LEU A 243 -6.83 -5.42 -18.52
C LEU A 243 -7.71 -5.64 -17.28
N GLY A 244 -7.18 -5.55 -16.06
CA GLY A 244 -7.93 -5.80 -14.84
C GLY A 244 -8.02 -7.25 -14.36
N LYS A 245 -7.42 -8.23 -15.04
CA LYS A 245 -7.73 -9.66 -14.83
C LYS A 245 -6.91 -10.30 -13.72
N SER A 246 -5.68 -9.87 -13.54
CA SER A 246 -4.73 -10.39 -12.56
C SER A 246 -4.58 -9.41 -11.40
N GLN A 247 -4.63 -9.92 -10.18
CA GLN A 247 -4.44 -9.13 -8.96
C GLN A 247 -3.34 -9.73 -8.11
N LEU A 248 -2.55 -8.87 -7.47
CA LEU A 248 -1.64 -9.22 -6.40
C LEU A 248 -2.01 -8.45 -5.15
N HIS A 249 -1.78 -9.06 -4.00
CA HIS A 249 -2.13 -8.46 -2.71
C HIS A 249 -0.86 -8.22 -1.88
N PRO A 250 -0.08 -7.18 -2.20
CA PRO A 250 1.12 -6.87 -1.45
C PRO A 250 0.79 -6.43 -0.03
N ILE A 251 1.61 -6.87 0.92
CA ILE A 251 1.68 -6.32 2.27
C ILE A 251 3.05 -5.70 2.47
N TYR A 252 3.09 -4.42 2.84
CA TYR A 252 4.30 -3.66 3.13
C TYR A 252 4.46 -3.44 4.63
N ILE A 253 5.70 -3.24 5.06
CA ILE A 253 6.08 -2.87 6.41
C ILE A 253 6.78 -1.51 6.43
N THR A 254 6.52 -0.72 7.46
CA THR A 254 7.31 0.46 7.84
C THR A 254 7.36 0.59 9.36
N LEU A 255 8.09 1.60 9.85
CA LEU A 255 8.26 1.87 11.27
C LEU A 255 7.55 3.17 11.65
N GLY A 256 6.70 3.10 12.68
CA GLY A 256 6.04 4.27 13.26
C GLY A 256 6.99 5.22 13.99
N ASN A 257 8.21 4.78 14.27
CA ASN A 257 9.29 5.62 14.80
C ASN A 257 9.81 6.64 13.77
N ILE A 258 9.61 6.40 12.46
CA ILE A 258 10.03 7.32 11.39
C ILE A 258 8.96 8.42 11.27
N PRO A 259 9.33 9.72 11.23
CA PRO A 259 8.34 10.80 11.14
C PRO A 259 7.54 10.74 9.83
N ILE A 260 6.28 11.20 9.85
CA ILE A 260 5.33 11.06 8.73
C ILE A 260 5.92 11.52 7.40
N TRP A 261 6.53 12.70 7.37
CA TRP A 261 7.05 13.30 6.13
C TRP A 261 8.10 12.41 5.45
N ARG A 262 8.88 11.67 6.25
CA ARG A 262 9.90 10.73 5.77
C ARG A 262 9.31 9.35 5.49
N ARG A 263 8.44 8.86 6.38
CA ARG A 263 7.75 7.57 6.28
C ARG A 263 6.87 7.46 5.03
N ASN A 264 6.37 8.59 4.54
CA ASN A 264 5.54 8.64 3.33
C ASN A 264 6.31 8.39 2.03
N LYS A 265 7.64 8.47 2.04
CA LYS A 265 8.48 8.11 0.88
C LYS A 265 8.46 6.59 0.64
N GLN A 266 8.77 6.17 -0.58
CA GLN A 266 8.69 4.75 -0.98
C GLN A 266 9.78 3.90 -0.31
N ASP A 267 11.00 4.41 -0.29
CA ASP A 267 12.18 3.85 0.39
C ASP A 267 12.03 3.62 1.90
N ALA A 268 11.15 4.37 2.57
CA ALA A 268 10.83 4.14 3.98
C ALA A 268 9.89 2.93 4.22
N LYS A 269 9.51 2.22 3.16
CA LYS A 269 8.62 1.05 3.21
C LYS A 269 9.31 -0.10 2.50
N GLN A 270 9.07 -1.31 2.99
CA GLN A 270 9.54 -2.51 2.31
C GLN A 270 8.40 -3.49 2.10
N LEU A 271 8.39 -4.14 0.94
CA LEU A 271 7.47 -5.24 0.67
C LEU A 271 7.79 -6.40 1.60
N LEU A 272 6.83 -6.78 2.44
CA LEU A 272 6.93 -7.89 3.37
C LEU A 272 6.46 -9.20 2.74
N GLY A 273 5.46 -9.15 1.86
CA GLY A 273 4.94 -10.35 1.21
C GLY A 273 3.80 -10.09 0.25
N TYR A 274 3.30 -11.17 -0.35
CA TYR A 274 2.08 -11.21 -1.13
C TYR A 274 1.10 -12.15 -0.45
N LEU A 275 -0.02 -11.58 0.02
CA LEU A 275 -1.10 -12.31 0.65
C LEU A 275 -1.84 -13.16 -0.39
N PRO A 276 -2.33 -14.36 -0.02
CA PRO A 276 -3.14 -15.16 -0.92
C PRO A 276 -4.48 -14.46 -1.24
N ILE A 277 -4.82 -14.35 -2.53
CA ILE A 277 -6.13 -13.87 -2.98
C ILE A 277 -7.02 -15.08 -3.23
N LEU A 278 -8.15 -15.14 -2.54
CA LEU A 278 -9.13 -16.21 -2.71
C LEU A 278 -10.27 -15.70 -3.60
N GLU A 279 -10.60 -16.46 -4.64
CA GLU A 279 -11.80 -16.29 -5.48
C GLU A 279 -13.06 -16.83 -4.77
N ALA A 280 -13.09 -16.83 -3.44
CA ALA A 280 -14.14 -17.50 -2.67
C ALA A 280 -15.27 -16.51 -2.32
N ALA A 281 -16.51 -16.94 -2.54
CA ALA A 281 -17.69 -16.25 -2.01
C ALA A 281 -17.73 -16.26 -0.46
N ASN A 282 -16.97 -17.16 0.17
CA ASN A 282 -16.94 -17.33 1.63
C ASN A 282 -15.96 -16.37 2.32
N LYS A 283 -16.51 -15.31 2.91
CA LYS A 283 -15.73 -14.29 3.65
C LYS A 283 -15.06 -14.81 4.91
N ASP A 284 -15.60 -15.84 5.56
CA ASP A 284 -14.95 -16.42 6.74
C ASP A 284 -13.63 -17.07 6.38
N LEU A 285 -13.57 -17.72 5.21
CA LEU A 285 -12.34 -18.32 4.70
C LEU A 285 -11.32 -17.26 4.27
N VAL A 286 -11.76 -16.18 3.62
CA VAL A 286 -10.89 -15.04 3.28
C VAL A 286 -10.28 -14.45 4.55
N ARG A 287 -11.10 -14.19 5.57
CA ARG A 287 -10.64 -13.74 6.88
C ARG A 287 -9.62 -14.73 7.46
N ASP A 288 -9.99 -16.00 7.60
CA ASP A 288 -9.13 -17.01 8.23
C ASP A 288 -7.79 -17.13 7.53
N THR A 289 -7.79 -17.10 6.19
CA THR A 289 -6.56 -17.08 5.37
C THR A 289 -5.71 -15.85 5.64
N PHE A 290 -6.33 -14.67 5.72
CA PHE A 290 -5.62 -13.44 6.08
C PHE A 290 -4.98 -13.53 7.47
N HIS A 291 -5.72 -13.96 8.50
CA HIS A 291 -5.18 -14.08 9.87
C HIS A 291 -4.10 -15.14 9.99
N LYS A 292 -4.22 -16.27 9.29
CA LYS A 292 -3.16 -17.28 9.21
C LYS A 292 -1.91 -16.72 8.53
N SER A 293 -2.07 -15.98 7.44
CA SER A 293 -0.96 -15.30 6.75
C SER A 293 -0.28 -14.30 7.67
N LEU A 294 -1.06 -13.44 8.34
CA LEU A 294 -0.55 -12.42 9.26
C LEU A 294 0.16 -13.06 10.46
N ARG A 295 -0.38 -14.15 11.02
CA ARG A 295 0.27 -14.92 12.09
C ARG A 295 1.65 -15.43 11.64
N HIS A 296 1.74 -15.97 10.43
CA HIS A 296 3.01 -16.46 9.87
C HIS A 296 4.01 -15.31 9.68
N LEU A 297 3.58 -14.19 9.10
CA LEU A 297 4.42 -13.00 8.91
C LEU A 297 4.94 -12.42 10.24
N LEU A 298 4.10 -12.45 11.28
CA LEU A 298 4.40 -11.86 12.58
C LEU A 298 5.08 -12.82 13.56
N GLU A 299 5.18 -14.11 13.22
CA GLU A 299 5.83 -15.12 14.05
C GLU A 299 7.23 -14.72 14.53
N PRO A 300 8.13 -14.15 13.69
CA PRO A 300 9.43 -13.70 14.14
C PRO A 300 9.37 -12.71 15.32
N ILE A 301 8.40 -11.79 15.32
CA ILE A 301 8.21 -10.83 16.42
C ILE A 301 7.68 -11.52 17.67
N ILE A 302 6.73 -12.44 17.51
CA ILE A 302 6.12 -13.18 18.61
C ILE A 302 7.19 -14.02 19.33
N LEU A 303 8.12 -14.61 18.58
CA LEU A 303 9.20 -15.42 19.11
C LEU A 303 10.31 -14.61 19.82
N LEU A 304 10.48 -13.33 19.47
CA LEU A 304 11.57 -12.51 20.05
C LEU A 304 11.46 -12.32 21.56
N LYS A 305 10.25 -12.40 22.16
CA LYS A 305 9.88 -12.25 23.60
C LYS A 305 10.52 -11.08 24.37
N ASP A 306 11.84 -11.00 24.38
CA ASP A 306 12.69 -10.07 25.10
C ASP A 306 13.13 -8.86 24.26
N GLY A 307 12.71 -8.77 22.99
CA GLY A 307 13.03 -7.64 22.11
C GLY A 307 14.16 -7.95 21.11
N ILE A 308 14.73 -6.90 20.51
CA ILE A 308 15.75 -6.98 19.49
C ILE A 308 16.72 -5.80 19.61
N ASP A 309 18.02 -6.07 19.46
CA ASP A 309 19.04 -5.02 19.37
C ASP A 309 19.13 -4.49 17.93
N LEU A 310 19.03 -3.17 17.78
CA LEU A 310 19.09 -2.49 16.49
C LEU A 310 20.05 -1.31 16.56
N PHE A 311 20.88 -1.17 15.52
CA PHE A 311 21.83 -0.07 15.40
C PHE A 311 21.12 1.16 14.81
N ILE A 312 21.00 2.22 15.61
CA ILE A 312 20.29 3.46 15.27
C ILE A 312 21.20 4.63 15.69
N ASN A 313 21.43 5.61 14.80
CA ASN A 313 22.20 6.82 15.13
C ASN A 313 23.57 6.56 15.78
N ASN A 314 24.29 5.56 15.25
CA ASN A 314 25.60 5.12 15.72
C ASN A 314 25.61 4.44 17.10
N GLU A 315 24.45 4.06 17.63
CA GLU A 315 24.31 3.37 18.91
C GLU A 315 23.47 2.10 18.77
N ASN A 316 23.85 1.04 19.51
CA ASN A 316 23.00 -0.14 19.67
C ASN A 316 21.90 0.17 20.68
N THR A 317 20.65 0.04 20.26
CA THR A 317 19.48 0.32 21.10
C THR A 317 18.60 -0.92 21.18
N TRP A 318 18.23 -1.29 22.40
CA TRP A 318 17.34 -2.42 22.65
C TRP A 318 15.87 -2.04 22.48
N PHE A 319 15.20 -2.67 21.50
CA PHE A 319 13.82 -2.38 21.15
C PHE A 319 12.87 -3.54 21.45
N TYR A 320 11.63 -3.20 21.81
CA TYR A 320 10.50 -4.12 21.85
C TYR A 320 9.58 -3.83 20.66
N PRO A 321 9.53 -4.72 19.66
CA PRO A 321 8.64 -4.56 18.52
C PRO A 321 7.18 -4.72 18.92
N ARG A 322 6.30 -3.85 18.41
CA ARG A 322 4.85 -3.92 18.57
C ARG A 322 4.17 -3.51 17.26
N ILE A 323 3.17 -4.26 16.85
CA ILE A 323 2.28 -3.82 15.76
C ILE A 323 1.41 -2.68 16.30
N SER A 324 1.57 -1.50 15.71
CA SER A 324 0.83 -0.30 16.11
C SER A 324 -0.40 -0.09 15.26
N THR A 325 -0.31 -0.32 13.95
CA THR A 325 -1.39 -0.09 13.00
C THR A 325 -1.28 -1.03 11.79
N ILE A 326 -2.43 -1.51 11.32
CA ILE A 326 -2.58 -2.12 10.00
C ILE A 326 -3.45 -1.19 9.19
N ILE A 327 -2.92 -0.70 8.07
CA ILE A 327 -3.58 0.25 7.17
C ILE A 327 -4.01 -0.52 5.94
N ALA A 328 -5.30 -0.41 5.62
CA ALA A 328 -5.90 -0.97 4.43
C ALA A 328 -7.06 -0.06 4.02
N ASP A 329 -7.53 -0.20 2.78
CA ASP A 329 -8.76 0.46 2.38
C ASP A 329 -9.96 -0.12 3.15
N TRP A 330 -11.10 0.58 3.10
CA TRP A 330 -12.26 0.17 3.90
C TRP A 330 -12.85 -1.19 3.49
N PRO A 331 -13.10 -1.47 2.19
CA PRO A 331 -13.50 -2.80 1.73
C PRO A 331 -12.60 -3.94 2.21
N GLU A 332 -11.29 -3.73 2.17
CA GLU A 332 -10.28 -4.71 2.55
C GLU A 332 -10.23 -4.90 4.07
N ALA A 333 -10.19 -3.82 4.84
CA ALA A 333 -10.26 -3.87 6.30
C ALA A 333 -11.55 -4.56 6.78
N ALA A 334 -12.68 -4.31 6.11
CA ALA A 334 -13.94 -4.97 6.39
C ALA A 334 -13.88 -6.47 6.09
N SER A 335 -13.16 -6.89 5.05
CA SER A 335 -12.99 -8.28 4.67
C SER A 335 -12.15 -9.05 5.69
N PHE A 336 -11.08 -8.47 6.21
CA PHE A 336 -10.19 -9.13 7.19
C PHE A 336 -10.71 -9.09 8.62
N CYS A 337 -11.42 -8.02 9.00
CA CYS A 337 -11.95 -7.87 10.36
C CYS A 337 -13.40 -8.37 10.48
N LEU A 338 -14.07 -8.71 9.36
CA LEU A 338 -15.49 -9.07 9.29
C LEU A 338 -16.44 -8.09 9.99
N VAL A 339 -16.11 -6.80 9.98
CA VAL A 339 -16.90 -5.77 10.66
C VAL A 339 -18.20 -5.46 9.89
N TYR A 340 -18.17 -5.54 8.55
CA TYR A 340 -19.30 -5.22 7.68
C TYR A 340 -19.58 -6.33 6.66
N LYS A 341 -20.86 -6.49 6.29
CA LYS A 341 -21.36 -7.60 5.44
C LYS A 341 -20.93 -9.01 5.90
N SER A 342 -20.57 -9.17 7.17
CA SER A 342 -20.43 -10.46 7.83
C SER A 342 -21.81 -10.97 8.22
N SER A 343 -22.02 -12.29 8.12
CA SER A 343 -23.23 -12.95 8.63
C SER A 343 -23.43 -12.68 10.13
N ASN A 344 -22.37 -12.33 10.85
CA ASN A 344 -22.37 -12.04 12.29
C ASN A 344 -22.35 -10.54 12.62
N SER A 345 -22.42 -9.63 11.63
CA SER A 345 -22.45 -8.19 11.90
C SER A 345 -23.85 -7.75 12.30
N ASN A 346 -23.96 -7.10 13.46
CA ASN A 346 -25.22 -6.47 13.90
C ASN A 346 -25.62 -5.29 13.00
N PHE A 347 -24.69 -4.73 12.24
CA PHE A 347 -24.89 -3.56 11.37
C PHE A 347 -24.16 -3.76 10.04
N PRO A 348 -24.72 -4.54 9.11
CA PRO A 348 -23.97 -5.02 7.95
C PRO A 348 -23.65 -3.94 6.91
N CYS A 349 -24.32 -2.77 6.93
CA CYS A 349 -24.02 -1.62 6.09
C CYS A 349 -23.21 -0.55 6.85
N HIS A 350 -22.04 -0.17 6.31
CA HIS A 350 -21.16 0.83 6.90
C HIS A 350 -21.66 2.27 6.78
N SER A 351 -22.57 2.54 5.84
CA SER A 351 -23.14 3.89 5.62
C SER A 351 -24.43 4.09 6.41
N CYS A 352 -25.29 3.08 6.44
CA CYS A 352 -26.65 3.23 6.95
C CYS A 352 -26.78 2.89 8.44
N LEU A 353 -25.81 2.15 9.02
CA LEU A 353 -25.85 1.66 10.42
C LEU A 353 -27.21 1.03 10.80
N VAL A 354 -27.88 0.41 9.82
CA VAL A 354 -29.15 -0.28 10.02
C VAL A 354 -28.87 -1.63 10.66
N LYS A 355 -29.62 -1.97 11.71
CA LYS A 355 -29.47 -3.26 12.38
C LYS A 355 -29.82 -4.40 11.43
N LYS A 356 -29.07 -5.50 11.50
CA LYS A 356 -29.33 -6.73 10.74
C LYS A 356 -30.79 -7.19 10.89
N GLU A 357 -31.36 -7.07 12.09
CA GLU A 357 -32.75 -7.44 12.40
C GLU A 357 -33.80 -6.67 11.59
N ILE A 358 -33.47 -5.47 11.11
CA ILE A 358 -34.36 -4.59 10.33
C ILE A 358 -34.23 -4.89 8.83
N LEU A 359 -33.12 -5.48 8.41
CA LEU A 359 -32.90 -5.94 7.03
C LEU A 359 -33.60 -7.29 6.89
N GLN A 360 -34.86 -7.27 6.46
CA GLN A 360 -35.56 -8.48 6.02
C GLN A 360 -34.85 -9.02 4.77
N ILE A 361 -33.91 -9.96 4.97
CA ILE A 361 -33.28 -10.75 3.91
C ILE A 361 -33.85 -12.16 3.99
#